data_AF-A0A945FBK7-F1
#
_entry.id   AF-A0A945FBK7-F1
#
_cell.length_a   1.000
_cell.length_b   1.000
_cell.length_c   1.000
_cell.angle_alpha   90.00
_cell.angle_beta   90.00
_cell.angle_gamma   90.00
#
_symmetry.space_group_name_H-M   'P 1'
#
loop_
_entity.id
_entity.type
_entity.pdbx_description
1 polymer ?
#
loop_
_entity_poly.entity_id
_entity_poly.type
_entity_poly.pdbx_seq_one_letter_code
_entity_poly.pdbx_strand_id
1 'polypeptide(L)'
;MPIQLFSQVFLAFWVGLLFVPSPATANTFHQLLEEKQKLEKQFGIQTLECFPFIKKIGFTEDQIPLIEQCLTGTRTLNEAFSGSTNPNYKTIGISDRFLSTAGFHTILIPWNATRDEVIKFLNNRPGHAEQTAFLDKIRGLKQGISRKLRIQQFYCSQEISNDHCLKGYENLALVTLPNTLKDIGWQEIVITHTRTAPDSPGKLVLSFNDSPAAMREYLLTDPFKTWKPRQKMYEKIQEEYGSIFKNKLQLENLVCAVDISMEECEQGADNLAKASQNTGFRMRHWGRVTINRYDTLLQGDFHAFIRYDLPPEEIQKYFSRKALKTQVAEKATLAKKLEGRTKNNPTQLRVVCDLKGMRSALCAASFETFIRFVKKNRDYRVQSPWDTLMFVDGTQLDRVNFALNSSSRDTYLYIDANSNDKEFSDFLNHHREGR
;
A
#
# COMPACT_ATOMS: atom_id res chain seq x y z
N MET A 1 -18.05 51.76 35.32
CA MET A 1 -18.35 50.42 34.77
C MET A 1 -17.76 50.34 33.37
N PRO A 2 -16.62 49.66 33.17
CA PRO A 2 -16.04 49.45 31.86
C PRO A 2 -16.31 48.02 31.38
N ILE A 3 -16.95 47.84 30.22
CA ILE A 3 -16.91 46.60 29.46
C ILE A 3 -16.70 46.98 27.99
N GLN A 4 -15.48 47.40 27.67
CA GLN A 4 -14.96 47.50 26.31
C GLN A 4 -13.51 47.02 26.37
N LEU A 5 -13.29 45.71 26.41
CA LEU A 5 -11.94 45.12 26.26
C LEU A 5 -11.88 43.64 25.85
N PHE A 6 -13.01 42.99 25.53
CA PHE A 6 -13.01 41.54 25.23
C PHE A 6 -13.32 41.17 23.77
N SER A 7 -13.41 42.13 22.85
CA SER A 7 -13.76 41.84 21.44
C SER A 7 -12.57 41.77 20.48
N GLN A 8 -11.34 42.08 20.92
CA GLN A 8 -10.17 42.11 20.02
C GLN A 8 -9.14 40.99 20.26
N VAL A 9 -9.35 40.13 21.27
CA VAL A 9 -8.44 39.00 21.55
C VAL A 9 -8.91 37.69 20.89
N PHE A 10 -10.19 37.57 20.52
CA PHE A 10 -10.74 36.35 19.92
C PHE A 10 -10.54 36.22 18.39
N LEU A 11 -10.26 37.31 17.68
CA LEU A 11 -9.95 37.26 16.25
C LEU A 11 -8.46 37.05 15.95
N ALA A 12 -7.57 37.27 16.93
CA ALA A 12 -6.13 37.08 16.75
C ALA A 12 -5.68 35.61 16.93
N PHE A 13 -6.51 34.75 17.53
CA PHE A 13 -6.15 33.34 17.80
C PHE A 13 -6.47 32.38 16.64
N TRP A 14 -7.26 32.81 15.65
CA TRP A 14 -7.59 32.00 14.46
C TRP A 14 -6.75 32.33 13.22
N VAL A 15 -5.98 33.41 13.25
CA VAL A 15 -5.13 33.83 12.12
C VAL A 15 -3.67 33.34 12.28
N GLY A 16 -3.28 32.86 13.48
CA GLY A 16 -1.91 32.41 13.79
C GLY A 16 -1.53 30.99 13.36
N LEU A 17 -2.45 30.20 12.79
CA LEU A 17 -2.20 28.79 12.41
C LEU A 17 -2.35 28.49 10.90
N LEU A 18 -2.50 29.53 10.07
CA LEU A 18 -2.93 29.39 8.67
C LEU A 18 -1.88 29.73 7.61
N PHE A 19 -0.60 29.77 7.97
CA PHE A 19 0.47 29.75 6.97
C PHE A 19 1.55 28.78 7.43
N VAL A 20 1.35 27.49 7.13
CA VAL A 20 2.47 26.60 6.88
C VAL A 20 3.03 27.03 5.52
N PRO A 21 4.17 27.73 5.45
CA PRO A 21 4.79 27.96 4.16
C PRO A 21 5.25 26.59 3.69
N SER A 22 4.68 26.10 2.59
CA SER A 22 5.22 24.95 1.86
C SER A 22 6.71 25.22 1.70
N PRO A 23 7.62 24.34 2.15
CA PRO A 23 9.01 24.50 1.82
C PRO A 23 9.06 24.46 0.29
N ALA A 24 9.44 25.57 -0.34
CA ALA A 24 9.63 25.63 -1.80
C ALA A 24 10.72 24.64 -2.28
N THR A 25 11.35 23.94 -1.34
CA THR A 25 12.42 22.94 -1.48
C THR A 25 12.00 21.53 -1.02
N ALA A 26 10.74 21.30 -0.61
CA ALA A 26 10.30 19.98 -0.14
C ALA A 26 10.26 18.96 -1.30
N ASN A 27 10.65 17.71 -1.05
CA ASN A 27 10.48 16.64 -2.04
C ASN A 27 9.00 16.23 -2.17
N THR A 28 8.67 15.46 -3.21
CA THR A 28 7.30 15.03 -3.52
C THR A 28 6.63 14.31 -2.35
N PHE A 29 7.37 13.48 -1.61
CA PHE A 29 6.84 12.77 -0.44
C PHE A 29 6.42 13.72 0.68
N HIS A 30 7.26 14.71 1.02
CA HIS A 30 6.90 15.70 2.04
C HIS A 30 5.71 16.57 1.62
N GLN A 31 5.64 16.95 0.34
CA GLN A 31 4.49 17.68 -0.20
C GLN A 31 3.20 16.84 -0.10
N LEU A 32 3.27 15.54 -0.36
CA LEU A 32 2.13 14.62 -0.19
C LEU A 32 1.63 14.54 1.26
N LEU A 33 2.55 14.47 2.24
CA LEU A 33 2.19 14.48 3.66
C LEU A 33 1.46 15.76 4.05
N GLU A 34 1.91 16.91 3.53
CA GLU A 34 1.27 18.21 3.77
C GLU A 34 -0.14 18.27 3.17
N GLU A 35 -0.28 17.87 1.90
CA GLU A 35 -1.59 17.83 1.22
C GLU A 35 -2.56 16.87 1.89
N LYS A 36 -2.07 15.73 2.41
CA LYS A 36 -2.86 14.81 3.23
C LYS A 36 -3.32 15.44 4.53
N GLN A 37 -2.45 16.17 5.25
CA GLN A 37 -2.85 16.89 6.45
C GLN A 37 -3.92 17.95 6.17
N LYS A 38 -3.86 18.63 5.02
CA LYS A 38 -4.91 19.58 4.59
C LYS A 38 -6.24 18.85 4.40
N LEU A 39 -6.24 17.74 3.66
CA LEU A 39 -7.43 16.91 3.44
C LEU A 39 -8.05 16.41 4.75
N GLU A 40 -7.22 16.01 5.70
CA GLU A 40 -7.66 15.58 7.03
C GLU A 40 -8.31 16.68 7.83
N LYS A 41 -7.62 17.81 7.99
CA LYS A 41 -8.06 18.90 8.86
C LYS A 41 -9.28 19.62 8.29
N GLN A 42 -9.34 19.79 6.98
CA GLN A 42 -10.40 20.56 6.33
C GLN A 42 -11.62 19.71 5.98
N PHE A 43 -11.43 18.46 5.55
CA PHE A 43 -12.50 17.62 5.00
C PHE A 43 -12.71 16.29 5.74
N GLY A 44 -11.89 15.98 6.75
CA GLY A 44 -12.04 14.75 7.56
C GLY A 44 -11.64 13.47 6.83
N ILE A 45 -10.85 13.55 5.75
CA ILE A 45 -10.40 12.39 4.97
C ILE A 45 -9.43 11.54 5.79
N GLN A 46 -9.83 10.33 6.19
CA GLN A 46 -9.03 9.45 7.04
C GLN A 46 -7.90 8.76 6.28
N THR A 47 -8.17 8.30 5.05
CA THR A 47 -7.21 7.51 4.25
C THR A 47 -7.02 8.15 2.89
N LEU A 48 -5.76 8.30 2.48
CA LEU A 48 -5.35 8.70 1.14
C LEU A 48 -4.34 7.68 0.63
N GLU A 49 -4.67 6.97 -0.43
CA GLU A 49 -3.79 5.97 -1.03
C GLU A 49 -3.39 6.39 -2.45
N CYS A 50 -2.09 6.38 -2.73
CA CYS A 50 -1.54 6.57 -4.05
C CYS A 50 -1.61 5.26 -4.82
N PHE A 51 -2.30 5.27 -5.95
CA PHE A 51 -2.52 4.17 -6.88
C PHE A 51 -2.93 2.86 -6.18
N PRO A 52 -4.04 2.84 -5.41
CA PRO A 52 -4.50 1.59 -4.80
C PRO A 52 -4.82 0.56 -5.88
N PHE A 53 -4.55 -0.71 -5.57
CA PHE A 53 -4.79 -1.86 -6.45
C PHE A 53 -4.01 -1.87 -7.76
N ILE A 54 -3.07 -0.94 -7.97
CA ILE A 54 -2.17 -1.01 -9.11
C ILE A 54 -1.30 -2.26 -8.99
N LYS A 55 -1.33 -3.10 -10.02
CA LYS A 55 -0.58 -4.36 -10.03
C LYS A 55 0.73 -4.24 -10.81
N LYS A 56 0.71 -3.45 -11.90
CA LYS A 56 1.88 -3.14 -12.71
C LYS A 56 2.54 -1.85 -12.23
N ILE A 57 3.32 -1.97 -11.16
CA ILE A 57 4.02 -0.84 -10.53
C ILE A 57 5.33 -0.50 -11.26
N GLY A 58 5.83 -1.39 -12.13
CA GLY A 58 7.14 -1.22 -12.75
C GLY A 58 8.29 -1.52 -11.79
N PHE A 59 9.50 -1.20 -12.23
CA PHE A 59 10.69 -1.16 -11.37
C PHE A 59 10.59 -0.02 -10.35
N THR A 60 11.51 0.04 -9.38
CA THR A 60 11.52 1.12 -8.36
C THR A 60 11.51 2.51 -9.00
N GLU A 61 12.26 2.71 -10.08
CA GLU A 61 12.35 3.98 -10.80
C GLU A 61 11.01 4.38 -11.45
N ASP A 62 10.21 3.39 -11.86
CA ASP A 62 8.90 3.62 -12.47
C ASP A 62 7.84 4.06 -11.43
N GLN A 63 8.15 3.95 -10.14
CA GLN A 63 7.27 4.40 -9.06
C GLN A 63 7.37 5.89 -8.77
N ILE A 64 8.51 6.50 -9.07
CA ILE A 64 8.72 7.94 -8.81
C ILE A 64 7.68 8.77 -9.57
N PRO A 65 7.44 8.55 -10.89
CA PRO A 65 6.35 9.23 -11.59
C PRO A 65 4.97 8.98 -11.00
N LEU A 66 4.69 7.77 -10.47
CA LEU A 66 3.41 7.49 -9.81
C LEU A 66 3.23 8.32 -8.54
N ILE A 67 4.29 8.54 -7.77
CA ILE A 67 4.24 9.37 -6.56
C ILE A 67 4.00 10.84 -6.92
N GLU A 68 4.63 11.33 -8.00
CA GLU A 68 4.39 12.68 -8.55
C GLU A 68 2.97 12.87 -9.10
N GLN A 69 2.47 11.87 -9.83
CA GLN A 69 1.09 11.83 -10.30
C GLN A 69 0.12 11.82 -9.12
N CYS A 70 0.41 11.05 -8.07
CA CYS A 70 -0.40 11.03 -6.86
C CYS A 70 -0.48 12.42 -6.21
N LEU A 71 0.65 13.14 -6.12
CA LEU A 71 0.67 14.51 -5.61
C LEU A 71 -0.22 15.43 -6.46
N THR A 72 -0.11 15.32 -7.78
CA THR A 72 -0.93 16.10 -8.72
C THR A 72 -2.41 15.85 -8.50
N GLY A 73 -2.85 14.59 -8.46
CA GLY A 73 -4.24 14.23 -8.20
C GLY A 73 -4.72 14.67 -6.82
N THR A 74 -3.86 14.60 -5.80
CA THR A 74 -4.18 15.04 -4.43
C THR A 74 -4.42 16.54 -4.36
N ARG A 75 -3.62 17.34 -5.07
CA ARG A 75 -3.83 18.80 -5.17
C ARG A 75 -5.13 19.15 -5.87
N THR A 76 -5.39 18.54 -7.03
CA THR A 76 -6.66 18.72 -7.75
C THR A 76 -7.85 18.35 -6.86
N LEU A 77 -7.73 17.26 -6.10
CA LEU A 77 -8.75 16.83 -5.15
C LEU A 77 -9.00 17.86 -4.04
N ASN A 78 -7.94 18.42 -3.43
CA ASN A 78 -8.04 19.50 -2.44
C ASN A 78 -8.81 20.72 -3.00
N GLU A 79 -8.47 21.14 -4.22
CA GLU A 79 -9.15 22.26 -4.90
C GLU A 79 -10.60 21.94 -5.27
N ALA A 80 -10.90 20.70 -5.63
CA ALA A 80 -12.23 20.25 -5.98
C ALA A 80 -13.14 20.14 -4.75
N PHE A 81 -12.63 19.66 -3.61
CA PHE A 81 -13.43 19.55 -2.38
C PHE A 81 -13.98 20.89 -1.93
N SER A 82 -13.19 21.95 -2.03
CA SER A 82 -13.60 23.33 -1.71
C SER A 82 -14.79 23.82 -2.55
N GLY A 83 -15.01 23.24 -3.75
CA GLY A 83 -16.14 23.53 -4.63
C GLY A 83 -17.26 22.48 -4.62
N SER A 84 -17.13 21.43 -3.81
CA SER A 84 -18.10 20.31 -3.77
C SER A 84 -19.15 20.50 -2.68
N THR A 85 -20.36 19.99 -2.89
CA THR A 85 -21.44 20.06 -1.89
C THR A 85 -21.51 18.82 -0.99
N ASN A 86 -20.71 17.79 -1.27
CA ASN A 86 -20.76 16.49 -0.60
C ASN A 86 -19.35 15.92 -0.28
N PRO A 87 -18.63 16.50 0.71
CA PRO A 87 -17.26 16.09 1.00
C PRO A 87 -17.12 14.81 1.85
N ASN A 88 -18.23 14.14 2.23
CA ASN A 88 -18.24 13.09 3.26
C ASN A 88 -17.65 11.72 2.82
N TYR A 89 -16.46 11.71 2.26
CA TYR A 89 -15.68 10.49 1.96
C TYR A 89 -14.67 10.24 3.08
N LYS A 90 -14.44 8.98 3.43
CA LYS A 90 -13.44 8.63 4.46
C LYS A 90 -12.14 8.14 3.86
N THR A 91 -12.24 7.42 2.74
CA THR A 91 -11.11 6.77 2.08
C THR A 91 -11.08 7.20 0.63
N ILE A 92 -9.92 7.69 0.19
CA ILE A 92 -9.72 8.15 -1.18
C ILE A 92 -8.46 7.50 -1.74
N GLY A 93 -8.57 7.02 -2.97
CA GLY A 93 -7.43 6.63 -3.77
C GLY A 93 -7.22 7.60 -4.93
N ILE A 94 -5.98 8.04 -5.14
CA ILE A 94 -5.60 8.64 -6.42
C ILE A 94 -5.19 7.50 -7.34
N SER A 95 -5.83 7.35 -8.50
CA SER A 95 -5.57 6.23 -9.43
C SER A 95 -5.64 6.68 -10.89
N ASP A 96 -5.95 5.78 -11.79
CA ASP A 96 -6.19 5.98 -13.23
C ASP A 96 -7.68 6.10 -13.61
N ARG A 97 -8.61 6.05 -12.65
CA ARG A 97 -10.05 5.94 -12.94
C ARG A 97 -10.93 6.47 -11.83
N PHE A 98 -12.14 6.87 -12.19
CA PHE A 98 -13.21 7.14 -11.24
C PHE A 98 -13.85 5.84 -10.76
N LEU A 99 -14.02 5.69 -9.44
CA LEU A 99 -14.72 4.54 -8.85
C LEU A 99 -15.38 4.94 -7.54
N SER A 100 -16.61 4.46 -7.29
CA SER A 100 -17.21 4.45 -5.95
C SER A 100 -17.43 3.01 -5.50
N THR A 101 -16.92 2.67 -4.32
CA THR A 101 -16.90 1.32 -3.79
C THR A 101 -17.08 1.31 -2.26
N ALA A 102 -17.03 0.12 -1.66
CA ALA A 102 -17.10 -0.11 -0.22
C ALA A 102 -18.28 0.60 0.47
N GLY A 103 -19.47 0.59 -0.16
CA GLY A 103 -20.66 1.22 0.41
C GLY A 103 -20.58 2.75 0.42
N PHE A 104 -20.03 3.33 -0.64
CA PHE A 104 -19.95 4.79 -0.89
C PHE A 104 -18.97 5.55 0.01
N HIS A 105 -18.20 4.86 0.86
CA HIS A 105 -17.19 5.49 1.72
C HIS A 105 -15.81 5.62 1.07
N THR A 106 -15.56 4.79 0.05
CA THR A 106 -14.29 4.75 -0.69
C THR A 106 -14.50 5.21 -2.12
N ILE A 107 -13.63 6.10 -2.57
CA ILE A 107 -13.60 6.55 -3.97
C ILE A 107 -12.20 6.48 -4.56
N LEU A 108 -12.13 6.25 -5.88
CA LEU A 108 -10.92 6.44 -6.67
C LEU A 108 -11.10 7.64 -7.59
N ILE A 109 -10.05 8.45 -7.72
CA ILE A 109 -10.01 9.67 -8.54
C ILE A 109 -8.82 9.57 -9.50
N PRO A 110 -8.99 9.76 -10.81
CA PRO A 110 -7.86 9.81 -11.74
C PRO A 110 -6.90 10.95 -11.39
N TRP A 111 -5.60 10.67 -11.37
CA TRP A 111 -4.58 11.68 -11.07
C TRP A 111 -4.56 12.84 -12.08
N ASN A 112 -4.97 12.56 -13.32
CA ASN A 112 -5.02 13.50 -14.43
C ASN A 112 -6.42 14.09 -14.67
N ALA A 113 -7.39 13.81 -13.80
CA ALA A 113 -8.71 14.43 -13.89
C ALA A 113 -8.59 15.94 -13.66
N THR A 114 -9.40 16.71 -14.37
CA THR A 114 -9.55 18.15 -14.14
C THR A 114 -10.37 18.40 -12.86
N ARG A 115 -10.20 19.60 -12.28
CA ARG A 115 -10.98 20.03 -11.10
C ARG A 115 -12.49 19.86 -11.30
N ASP A 116 -13.01 20.25 -12.46
CA ASP A 116 -14.44 20.19 -12.75
C ASP A 116 -14.97 18.75 -12.89
N GLU A 117 -14.17 17.84 -13.47
CA GLU A 117 -14.51 16.42 -13.52
C GLU A 117 -14.58 15.80 -12.12
N VAL A 118 -13.62 16.17 -11.25
CA VAL A 118 -13.64 15.71 -9.85
C VAL A 118 -14.85 16.28 -9.12
N ILE A 119 -15.17 17.57 -9.24
CA ILE A 119 -16.37 18.18 -8.65
C ILE A 119 -17.63 17.46 -9.13
N LYS A 120 -17.75 17.22 -10.44
CA LYS A 120 -18.90 16.50 -11.02
C LYS A 120 -19.03 15.09 -10.43
N PHE A 121 -17.93 14.37 -10.28
CA PHE A 121 -17.93 13.04 -9.68
C PHE A 121 -18.34 13.06 -8.20
N LEU A 122 -17.77 13.98 -7.40
CA LEU A 122 -18.09 14.13 -5.97
C LEU A 122 -19.57 14.51 -5.76
N ASN A 123 -20.12 15.34 -6.63
CA ASN A 123 -21.52 15.79 -6.55
C ASN A 123 -22.51 14.75 -7.08
N ASN A 124 -22.08 13.79 -7.91
CA ASN A 124 -22.91 12.69 -8.41
C ASN A 124 -23.08 11.54 -7.39
N ARG A 125 -22.85 11.83 -6.10
CA ARG A 125 -23.06 10.86 -5.03
C ARG A 125 -24.55 10.66 -4.78
N PRO A 126 -25.06 9.42 -4.70
CA PRO A 126 -26.45 9.15 -4.36
C PRO A 126 -26.86 9.81 -3.03
N GLY A 127 -28.12 10.19 -2.87
CA GLY A 127 -28.63 10.76 -1.62
C GLY A 127 -28.57 9.78 -0.45
N HIS A 128 -28.67 10.24 0.80
CA HIS A 128 -28.62 9.36 1.99
C HIS A 128 -29.67 8.24 1.95
N ALA A 129 -30.89 8.57 1.51
CA ALA A 129 -31.99 7.60 1.37
C ALA A 129 -31.66 6.51 0.34
N GLU A 130 -31.11 6.88 -0.82
CA GLU A 130 -30.70 5.93 -1.86
C GLU A 130 -29.54 5.06 -1.39
N GLN A 131 -28.54 5.64 -0.72
CA GLN A 131 -27.43 4.88 -0.11
C GLN A 131 -27.96 3.87 0.91
N THR A 132 -28.90 4.28 1.76
CA THR A 132 -29.50 3.39 2.77
C THR A 132 -30.28 2.25 2.11
N ALA A 133 -31.12 2.55 1.14
CA ALA A 133 -31.88 1.53 0.39
C ALA A 133 -30.94 0.53 -0.32
N PHE A 134 -29.86 1.02 -0.93
CA PHE A 134 -28.84 0.16 -1.55
C PHE A 134 -28.17 -0.76 -0.51
N LEU A 135 -27.74 -0.20 0.62
CA LEU A 135 -27.07 -0.96 1.68
C LEU A 135 -28.00 -1.98 2.34
N ASP A 136 -29.29 -1.65 2.51
CA ASP A 136 -30.30 -2.56 3.03
C ASP A 136 -30.53 -3.73 2.06
N LYS A 137 -30.59 -3.47 0.74
CA LYS A 137 -30.67 -4.51 -0.29
C LYS A 137 -29.46 -5.47 -0.21
N ILE A 138 -28.25 -4.92 -0.11
CA ILE A 138 -27.04 -5.73 0.08
C ILE A 138 -27.13 -6.55 1.37
N ARG A 139 -27.58 -5.96 2.49
CA ARG A 139 -27.72 -6.66 3.77
C ARG A 139 -28.71 -7.83 3.67
N GLY A 140 -29.84 -7.63 3.00
CA GLY A 140 -30.83 -8.68 2.74
C GLY A 140 -30.27 -9.82 1.90
N LEU A 141 -29.57 -9.51 0.79
CA LEU A 141 -28.90 -10.50 -0.04
C LEU A 141 -27.86 -11.29 0.77
N LYS A 142 -27.02 -10.61 1.55
CA LYS A 142 -26.02 -11.26 2.40
C LYS A 142 -26.64 -12.23 3.40
N GLN A 143 -27.73 -11.85 4.05
CA GLN A 143 -28.45 -12.74 4.98
C GLN A 143 -29.01 -13.97 4.26
N GLY A 144 -29.58 -13.80 3.07
CA GLY A 144 -30.07 -14.90 2.24
C GLY A 144 -28.96 -15.87 1.83
N ILE A 145 -27.84 -15.34 1.34
CA ILE A 145 -26.66 -16.11 0.93
C ILE A 145 -26.08 -16.88 2.10
N SER A 146 -25.84 -16.22 3.25
CA SER A 146 -25.26 -16.85 4.43
C SER A 146 -26.10 -18.02 4.94
N ARG A 147 -27.43 -17.86 5.00
CA ARG A 147 -28.36 -18.93 5.39
C ARG A 147 -28.33 -20.12 4.42
N LYS A 148 -28.27 -19.84 3.11
CA LYS A 148 -28.35 -20.86 2.04
C LYS A 148 -27.04 -21.62 1.84
N LEU A 149 -25.91 -20.91 1.85
CA LEU A 149 -24.60 -21.45 1.50
C LEU A 149 -23.75 -21.81 2.72
N ARG A 150 -24.10 -21.34 3.93
CA ARG A 150 -23.40 -21.61 5.19
C ARG A 150 -21.92 -21.21 5.21
N ILE A 151 -21.58 -20.13 4.50
CA ILE A 151 -20.21 -19.61 4.39
C ILE A 151 -19.89 -18.65 5.54
N GLN A 152 -18.65 -18.70 6.02
CA GLN A 152 -18.16 -17.83 7.10
C GLN A 152 -17.90 -16.39 6.62
N GLN A 153 -17.19 -16.22 5.51
CA GLN A 153 -16.83 -14.90 4.99
C GLN A 153 -17.12 -14.79 3.50
N PHE A 154 -17.84 -13.73 3.10
CA PHE A 154 -17.99 -13.42 1.69
C PHE A 154 -18.14 -11.91 1.47
N TYR A 155 -17.37 -11.39 0.52
CA TYR A 155 -17.27 -9.95 0.28
C TYR A 155 -16.92 -9.64 -1.18
N CYS A 156 -17.10 -8.38 -1.56
CA CYS A 156 -16.66 -7.87 -2.85
C CYS A 156 -15.28 -7.24 -2.71
N SER A 157 -14.42 -7.43 -3.71
CA SER A 157 -13.18 -6.66 -3.83
C SER A 157 -13.47 -5.16 -3.89
N GLN A 158 -12.60 -4.34 -3.31
CA GLN A 158 -12.66 -2.88 -3.46
C GLN A 158 -12.28 -2.43 -4.87
N GLU A 159 -11.77 -3.33 -5.72
CA GLU A 159 -11.46 -3.04 -7.12
C GLU A 159 -12.72 -2.86 -7.99
N ILE A 160 -13.91 -3.28 -7.54
CA ILE A 160 -15.16 -3.21 -8.30
C ILE A 160 -16.10 -2.13 -7.73
N SER A 161 -17.03 -1.64 -8.56
CA SER A 161 -18.02 -0.64 -8.16
C SER A 161 -19.08 -1.25 -7.23
N ASN A 162 -19.81 -0.39 -6.52
CA ASN A 162 -20.98 -0.81 -5.74
C ASN A 162 -21.99 -1.60 -6.60
N ASP A 163 -22.28 -1.14 -7.82
CA ASP A 163 -23.23 -1.82 -8.72
C ASP A 163 -22.74 -3.20 -9.18
N HIS A 164 -21.45 -3.34 -9.51
CA HIS A 164 -20.87 -4.64 -9.82
C HIS A 164 -20.93 -5.58 -8.62
N CYS A 165 -20.67 -5.06 -7.42
CA CYS A 165 -20.80 -5.83 -6.19
C CYS A 165 -22.24 -6.31 -5.96
N LEU A 166 -23.23 -5.43 -6.15
CA LEU A 166 -24.65 -5.77 -6.06
C LEU A 166 -25.01 -6.90 -7.03
N LYS A 167 -24.65 -6.75 -8.31
CA LYS A 167 -24.87 -7.77 -9.34
C LYS A 167 -24.29 -9.13 -8.95
N GLY A 168 -23.07 -9.14 -8.43
CA GLY A 168 -22.43 -10.37 -7.97
C GLY A 168 -23.19 -11.04 -6.82
N TYR A 169 -23.68 -10.27 -5.84
CA TYR A 169 -24.51 -10.83 -4.78
C TYR A 169 -25.88 -11.30 -5.26
N GLU A 170 -26.52 -10.59 -6.19
CA GLU A 170 -27.77 -11.05 -6.80
C GLU A 170 -27.59 -12.40 -7.49
N ASN A 171 -26.54 -12.55 -8.30
CA ASN A 171 -26.22 -13.83 -8.94
C ASN A 171 -25.94 -14.93 -7.92
N LEU A 172 -25.16 -14.64 -6.87
CA LEU A 172 -24.83 -15.60 -5.83
C LEU A 172 -26.05 -16.03 -5.01
N ALA A 173 -26.99 -15.11 -4.74
CA ALA A 173 -28.23 -15.41 -4.01
C ALA A 173 -29.15 -16.38 -4.78
N LEU A 174 -29.12 -16.34 -6.11
CA LEU A 174 -29.89 -17.24 -6.97
C LEU A 174 -29.32 -18.67 -7.03
N VAL A 175 -28.06 -18.86 -6.63
CA VAL A 175 -27.40 -20.17 -6.68
C VAL A 175 -28.09 -21.17 -5.76
N THR A 176 -28.57 -22.28 -6.30
CA THR A 176 -29.22 -23.34 -5.53
C THR A 176 -28.33 -24.57 -5.45
N LEU A 177 -27.97 -24.95 -4.22
CA LEU A 177 -27.17 -26.14 -3.94
C LEU A 177 -28.08 -27.36 -3.67
N PRO A 178 -27.61 -28.59 -3.91
CA PRO A 178 -28.34 -29.79 -3.55
C PRO A 178 -28.61 -29.87 -2.04
N ASN A 179 -29.83 -30.26 -1.64
CA ASN A 179 -30.21 -30.41 -0.23
C ASN A 179 -29.38 -31.45 0.54
N THR A 180 -28.71 -32.35 -0.17
CA THR A 180 -27.82 -33.38 0.41
C THR A 180 -26.47 -32.82 0.86
N LEU A 181 -26.11 -31.61 0.43
CA LEU A 181 -24.83 -31.00 0.74
C LEU A 181 -24.89 -30.38 2.15
N LYS A 182 -24.14 -30.95 3.10
CA LYS A 182 -24.10 -30.46 4.49
C LYS A 182 -23.29 -29.17 4.64
N ASP A 183 -22.21 -29.07 3.88
CA ASP A 183 -21.26 -27.96 3.84
C ASP A 183 -20.61 -27.92 2.44
N ILE A 184 -20.28 -26.73 1.96
CA ILE A 184 -19.57 -26.51 0.70
C ILE A 184 -18.05 -26.50 0.89
N GLY A 185 -17.56 -26.44 2.14
CA GLY A 185 -16.14 -26.49 2.49
C GLY A 185 -15.35 -25.19 2.21
N TRP A 186 -15.93 -24.24 1.50
CA TRP A 186 -15.37 -22.91 1.29
C TRP A 186 -15.51 -22.05 2.55
N GLN A 187 -14.39 -21.50 3.03
CA GLN A 187 -14.33 -20.60 4.17
C GLN A 187 -14.57 -19.15 3.76
N GLU A 188 -14.06 -18.78 2.58
CA GLU A 188 -14.06 -17.41 2.06
C GLU A 188 -14.55 -17.37 0.61
N ILE A 189 -15.42 -16.42 0.26
CA ILE A 189 -15.77 -16.12 -1.13
C ILE A 189 -15.53 -14.65 -1.44
N VAL A 190 -14.78 -14.37 -2.51
CA VAL A 190 -14.52 -13.01 -2.98
C VAL A 190 -15.12 -12.80 -4.36
N ILE A 191 -15.95 -11.77 -4.52
CA ILE A 191 -16.49 -11.35 -5.80
C ILE A 191 -15.63 -10.22 -6.37
N THR A 192 -15.14 -10.37 -7.60
CA THR A 192 -14.24 -9.40 -8.27
C THR A 192 -14.49 -9.36 -9.79
N HIS A 193 -13.60 -8.70 -10.54
CA HIS A 193 -13.70 -8.56 -12.01
C HIS A 193 -13.66 -9.89 -12.75
N THR A 194 -12.67 -10.72 -12.44
CA THR A 194 -12.38 -11.96 -13.15
C THR A 194 -12.08 -13.08 -12.17
N ARG A 195 -12.41 -14.31 -12.57
CA ARG A 195 -12.07 -15.50 -11.80
C ARG A 195 -10.56 -15.73 -11.83
N THR A 196 -9.96 -15.92 -10.66
CA THR A 196 -8.54 -16.28 -10.52
C THR A 196 -8.38 -17.52 -9.63
N ALA A 197 -7.20 -18.14 -9.66
CA ALA A 197 -6.89 -19.21 -8.72
C ALA A 197 -6.89 -18.68 -7.28
N PRO A 198 -7.34 -19.48 -6.29
CA PRO A 198 -7.35 -19.05 -4.90
C PRO A 198 -5.94 -19.04 -4.30
N ASP A 199 -5.64 -18.04 -3.48
CA ASP A 199 -4.34 -17.87 -2.80
C ASP A 199 -4.17 -18.68 -1.53
N SER A 200 -5.27 -19.20 -0.99
CA SER A 200 -5.29 -20.00 0.22
C SER A 200 -6.23 -21.20 0.06
N PRO A 201 -6.01 -22.28 0.83
CA PRO A 201 -6.98 -23.35 0.94
C PRO A 201 -8.32 -22.80 1.45
N GLY A 202 -9.43 -23.16 0.77
CA GLY A 202 -10.76 -22.78 1.24
C GLY A 202 -11.25 -21.39 0.81
N LYS A 203 -10.52 -20.66 -0.03
CA LYS A 203 -11.00 -19.42 -0.67
C LYS A 203 -11.51 -19.67 -2.07
N LEU A 204 -12.66 -19.08 -2.43
CA LEU A 204 -13.20 -19.09 -3.78
C LEU A 204 -13.25 -17.67 -4.34
N VAL A 205 -12.70 -17.46 -5.54
CA VAL A 205 -12.80 -16.18 -6.26
C VAL A 205 -13.83 -16.33 -7.38
N LEU A 206 -14.83 -15.44 -7.38
CA LEU A 206 -15.90 -15.39 -8.37
C LEU A 206 -15.85 -14.06 -9.13
N SER A 207 -16.27 -14.06 -10.41
CA SER A 207 -16.54 -12.84 -11.14
C SER A 207 -17.94 -12.32 -10.82
N PHE A 208 -18.12 -11.00 -10.73
CA PHE A 208 -19.47 -10.41 -10.65
C PHE A 208 -20.32 -10.68 -11.89
N ASN A 209 -19.71 -11.09 -13.01
CA ASN A 209 -20.41 -11.47 -14.24
C ASN A 209 -20.69 -12.98 -14.33
N ASP A 210 -20.23 -13.80 -13.38
CA ASP A 210 -20.53 -15.23 -13.40
C ASP A 210 -22.04 -15.44 -13.28
N SER A 211 -22.58 -16.35 -14.10
CA SER A 211 -23.99 -16.75 -14.02
C SER A 211 -24.25 -17.57 -12.75
N PRO A 212 -25.49 -17.64 -12.24
CA PRO A 212 -25.81 -18.50 -11.11
C PRO A 212 -25.46 -19.99 -11.35
N ALA A 213 -25.53 -20.46 -12.60
CA ALA A 213 -25.14 -21.82 -12.96
C ALA A 213 -23.62 -22.03 -12.84
N ALA A 214 -22.81 -21.08 -13.34
CA ALA A 214 -21.36 -21.13 -13.22
C ALA A 214 -20.91 -21.04 -11.76
N MET A 215 -21.47 -20.10 -10.99
CA MET A 215 -21.20 -19.99 -9.56
C MET A 215 -21.56 -21.29 -8.80
N ARG A 216 -22.67 -21.95 -9.16
CA ARG A 216 -23.03 -23.27 -8.59
C ARG A 216 -21.97 -24.32 -8.87
N GLU A 217 -21.48 -24.41 -10.09
CA GLU A 217 -20.43 -25.37 -10.46
C GLU A 217 -19.17 -25.16 -9.61
N TYR A 218 -18.76 -23.91 -9.43
CA TYR A 218 -17.58 -23.57 -8.63
C TYR A 218 -17.78 -23.87 -7.15
N LEU A 219 -18.95 -23.56 -6.59
CA LEU A 219 -19.29 -23.86 -5.19
C LEU A 219 -19.29 -25.37 -4.89
N LEU A 220 -19.63 -26.21 -5.87
CA LEU A 220 -19.64 -27.66 -5.73
C LEU A 220 -18.26 -28.29 -5.92
N THR A 221 -17.26 -27.52 -6.32
CA THR A 221 -15.89 -28.01 -6.44
C THR A 221 -15.26 -28.13 -5.07
N ASP A 222 -14.60 -29.26 -4.80
CA ASP A 222 -13.87 -29.50 -3.55
C ASP A 222 -12.72 -28.47 -3.38
N PRO A 223 -12.72 -27.65 -2.32
CA PRO A 223 -11.67 -26.66 -2.07
C PRO A 223 -10.26 -27.27 -2.07
N PHE A 224 -10.08 -28.49 -1.56
CA PHE A 224 -8.78 -29.15 -1.55
C PHE A 224 -8.36 -29.62 -2.94
N LYS A 225 -9.30 -30.00 -3.81
CA LYS A 225 -8.98 -30.28 -5.21
C LYS A 225 -8.55 -29.03 -5.96
N THR A 226 -9.06 -27.86 -5.60
CA THR A 226 -8.61 -26.60 -6.21
C THR A 226 -7.21 -26.19 -5.75
N TRP A 227 -6.83 -26.54 -4.51
CA TRP A 227 -5.51 -26.21 -3.96
C TRP A 227 -4.41 -27.23 -4.29
N LYS A 228 -4.76 -28.53 -4.38
CA LYS A 228 -3.80 -29.63 -4.58
C LYS A 228 -2.86 -29.45 -5.77
N PRO A 229 -3.29 -28.95 -6.95
CA PRO A 229 -2.37 -28.66 -8.05
C PRO A 229 -1.28 -27.66 -7.66
N ARG A 230 -1.62 -26.62 -6.89
CA ARG A 230 -0.68 -25.59 -6.43
C ARG A 230 0.34 -26.16 -5.47
N GLN A 231 -0.09 -27.02 -4.55
CA GLN A 231 0.82 -27.74 -3.66
C GLN A 231 1.81 -28.61 -4.45
N LYS A 232 1.32 -29.41 -5.40
CA LYS A 232 2.17 -30.27 -6.25
C LYS A 232 3.19 -29.48 -7.06
N MET A 233 2.80 -28.32 -7.58
CA MET A 233 3.72 -27.41 -8.28
C MET A 233 4.85 -26.95 -7.36
N TYR A 234 4.57 -26.55 -6.11
CA TYR A 234 5.63 -26.20 -5.16
C TYR A 234 6.52 -27.40 -4.79
N GLU A 235 5.95 -28.59 -4.64
CA GLU A 235 6.71 -29.83 -4.42
C GLU A 235 7.68 -30.10 -5.59
N LYS A 236 7.21 -29.97 -6.84
CA LYS A 236 8.03 -30.11 -8.04
C LYS A 236 9.14 -29.07 -8.11
N ILE A 237 8.83 -27.78 -7.89
CA ILE A 237 9.84 -26.71 -7.87
C ILE A 237 10.90 -26.99 -6.79
N GLN A 238 10.49 -27.49 -5.63
CA GLN A 238 11.39 -27.85 -4.54
C GLN A 238 12.28 -29.04 -4.90
N GLU A 239 11.74 -30.06 -5.57
CA GLU A 239 12.49 -31.23 -6.04
C GLU A 239 13.54 -30.84 -7.10
N GLU A 240 13.15 -30.04 -8.09
CA GLU A 240 14.03 -29.67 -9.21
C GLU A 240 15.06 -28.60 -8.82
N TYR A 241 14.65 -27.57 -8.07
CA TYR A 241 15.47 -26.37 -7.85
C TYR A 241 15.81 -26.09 -6.39
N GLY A 242 15.24 -26.83 -5.44
CA GLY A 242 15.38 -26.56 -4.00
C GLY A 242 16.83 -26.52 -3.52
N SER A 243 17.71 -27.40 -4.04
CA SER A 243 19.14 -27.38 -3.73
C SER A 243 19.84 -26.11 -4.25
N ILE A 244 19.47 -25.64 -5.45
CA ILE A 244 20.02 -24.39 -6.02
C ILE A 244 19.58 -23.20 -5.16
N PHE A 245 18.29 -23.11 -4.84
CA PHE A 245 17.74 -22.00 -4.06
C PHE A 245 18.31 -21.95 -2.65
N LYS A 246 18.39 -23.10 -1.97
CA LYS A 246 18.94 -23.17 -0.61
C LYS A 246 20.46 -22.97 -0.57
N ASN A 247 21.20 -23.67 -1.42
CA ASN A 247 22.66 -23.75 -1.28
C ASN A 247 23.40 -22.66 -2.06
N LYS A 248 22.90 -22.26 -3.25
CA LYS A 248 23.55 -21.25 -4.08
C LYS A 248 23.04 -19.84 -3.78
N LEU A 249 21.72 -19.65 -3.81
CA LEU A 249 21.12 -18.33 -3.59
C LEU A 249 20.93 -18.01 -2.11
N GLN A 250 20.73 -19.03 -1.26
CA GLN A 250 20.32 -18.90 0.14
C GLN A 250 18.97 -18.16 0.25
N LEU A 251 18.01 -18.55 -0.59
CA LEU A 251 16.64 -18.04 -0.51
C LEU A 251 16.02 -18.47 0.82
N GLU A 252 15.33 -17.53 1.47
CA GLU A 252 14.49 -17.85 2.63
C GLU A 252 13.27 -18.65 2.18
N ASN A 253 12.59 -18.16 1.14
CA ASN A 253 11.41 -18.78 0.54
C ASN A 253 11.24 -18.33 -0.91
N LEU A 254 10.65 -19.19 -1.74
CA LEU A 254 10.12 -18.84 -3.06
C LEU A 254 8.59 -18.93 -3.00
N VAL A 255 7.91 -17.89 -3.44
CA VAL A 255 6.44 -17.82 -3.46
C VAL A 255 5.98 -17.44 -4.86
N CYS A 256 4.91 -18.05 -5.34
CA CYS A 256 4.21 -17.67 -6.57
C CYS A 256 3.09 -16.70 -6.23
N ALA A 257 2.97 -15.61 -6.98
CA ALA A 257 1.83 -14.71 -6.89
C ALA A 257 0.51 -15.46 -7.17
N VAL A 258 -0.57 -14.93 -6.62
CA VAL A 258 -1.89 -15.56 -6.63
C VAL A 258 -2.44 -15.69 -8.05
N ASP A 259 -2.15 -14.71 -8.87
CA ASP A 259 -2.74 -14.48 -10.17
C ASP A 259 -1.93 -15.09 -11.33
N ILE A 260 -0.77 -15.71 -11.05
CA ILE A 260 -0.02 -16.50 -12.03
C ILE A 260 -0.46 -17.96 -12.02
N SER A 261 -0.43 -18.55 -13.21
CA SER A 261 -0.62 -19.97 -13.47
C SER A 261 0.55 -20.80 -12.95
N MET A 262 0.36 -22.12 -12.93
CA MET A 262 1.40 -23.03 -12.45
C MET A 262 2.58 -23.06 -13.41
N GLU A 263 2.29 -23.05 -14.71
CA GLU A 263 3.27 -23.01 -15.79
C GLU A 263 4.09 -21.72 -15.74
N GLU A 264 3.43 -20.57 -15.52
CA GLU A 264 4.13 -19.31 -15.31
C GLU A 264 5.05 -19.40 -14.08
N CYS A 265 4.59 -19.94 -12.95
CA CYS A 265 5.46 -20.01 -11.78
C CYS A 265 6.66 -20.95 -11.97
N GLU A 266 6.45 -22.12 -12.57
CA GLU A 266 7.54 -23.05 -12.91
C GLU A 266 8.56 -22.39 -13.83
N GLN A 267 8.09 -21.67 -14.87
CA GLN A 267 8.96 -20.90 -15.76
C GLN A 267 9.79 -19.85 -15.00
N GLY A 268 9.17 -19.10 -14.09
CA GLY A 268 9.88 -18.11 -13.27
C GLY A 268 10.91 -18.74 -12.33
N ALA A 269 10.59 -19.90 -11.75
CA ALA A 269 11.53 -20.67 -10.93
C ALA A 269 12.72 -21.18 -11.75
N ASP A 270 12.47 -21.72 -12.95
CA ASP A 270 13.51 -22.17 -13.88
C ASP A 270 14.42 -21.01 -14.32
N ASN A 271 13.83 -19.88 -14.71
CA ASN A 271 14.56 -18.67 -15.10
C ASN A 271 15.45 -18.16 -13.95
N LEU A 272 14.94 -18.15 -12.72
CA LEU A 272 15.73 -17.80 -11.53
C LEU A 272 16.87 -18.81 -11.27
N ALA A 273 16.60 -20.11 -11.44
CA ALA A 273 17.62 -21.15 -11.27
C ALA A 273 18.72 -21.04 -12.33
N LYS A 274 18.39 -20.72 -13.58
CA LYS A 274 19.35 -20.41 -14.65
C LYS A 274 20.11 -19.13 -14.36
N ALA A 275 19.45 -18.07 -13.91
CA ALA A 275 20.08 -16.81 -13.51
C ALA A 275 21.11 -17.05 -12.39
N SER A 276 20.82 -17.99 -11.49
CA SER A 276 21.72 -18.39 -10.42
C SER A 276 23.05 -18.99 -10.89
N GLN A 277 23.25 -19.30 -12.17
CA GLN A 277 24.54 -19.81 -12.64
C GLN A 277 25.65 -18.76 -12.59
N ASN A 278 25.30 -17.46 -12.63
CA ASN A 278 26.24 -16.36 -12.50
C ASN A 278 26.74 -16.19 -11.06
N THR A 279 28.05 -16.23 -10.84
CA THR A 279 28.67 -16.10 -9.51
C THR A 279 28.38 -14.74 -8.87
N GLY A 280 28.48 -13.64 -9.61
CA GLY A 280 28.20 -12.29 -9.08
C GLY A 280 26.74 -12.12 -8.64
N PHE A 281 25.82 -12.83 -9.29
CA PHE A 281 24.40 -12.88 -8.91
C PHE A 281 24.16 -13.68 -7.62
N ARG A 282 24.85 -14.82 -7.43
CA ARG A 282 24.77 -15.63 -6.18
C ARG A 282 25.20 -14.85 -4.94
N MET A 283 26.14 -13.92 -5.11
CA MET A 283 26.69 -13.11 -4.01
C MET A 283 25.76 -11.99 -3.54
N ARG A 284 24.66 -11.73 -4.26
CA ARG A 284 23.62 -10.77 -3.86
C ARG A 284 22.83 -11.29 -2.68
N HIS A 285 22.36 -10.40 -1.81
CA HIS A 285 21.51 -10.83 -0.70
C HIS A 285 20.09 -11.13 -1.20
N TRP A 286 19.63 -12.33 -0.87
CA TRP A 286 18.27 -12.80 -1.13
C TRP A 286 17.55 -13.08 0.19
N GLY A 287 16.25 -12.79 0.24
CA GLY A 287 15.33 -13.25 1.28
C GLY A 287 14.21 -14.02 0.61
N ARG A 288 12.96 -13.75 1.01
CA ARG A 288 11.78 -14.16 0.21
C ARG A 288 11.81 -13.59 -1.21
N VAL A 289 11.64 -14.47 -2.19
CA VAL A 289 11.43 -14.13 -3.60
C VAL A 289 10.00 -14.45 -3.99
N THR A 290 9.34 -13.54 -4.72
CA THR A 290 8.00 -13.74 -5.25
C THR A 290 8.01 -13.72 -6.78
N ILE A 291 7.60 -14.82 -7.42
CA ILE A 291 7.38 -14.88 -8.86
C ILE A 291 6.02 -14.27 -9.18
N ASN A 292 5.93 -13.35 -10.13
CA ASN A 292 4.68 -12.66 -10.49
C ASN A 292 4.55 -12.41 -12.01
N ARG A 293 3.44 -11.81 -12.44
CA ARG A 293 3.19 -11.40 -13.84
C ARG A 293 3.71 -9.99 -14.17
N TYR A 294 4.06 -9.21 -13.15
CA TYR A 294 4.37 -7.79 -13.28
C TYR A 294 5.87 -7.53 -13.20
N ASP A 295 6.29 -6.29 -13.44
CA ASP A 295 7.72 -5.96 -13.47
C ASP A 295 8.41 -6.23 -12.13
N THR A 296 9.74 -6.31 -12.18
CA THR A 296 10.53 -6.75 -11.03
C THR A 296 10.71 -5.63 -10.03
N LEU A 297 10.64 -5.96 -8.74
CA LEU A 297 10.76 -4.98 -7.66
C LEU A 297 11.73 -5.45 -6.58
N LEU A 298 12.52 -4.51 -6.08
CA LEU A 298 13.33 -4.67 -4.88
C LEU A 298 12.57 -4.22 -3.65
N GLN A 299 12.31 -5.14 -2.72
CA GLN A 299 11.73 -4.83 -1.41
C GLN A 299 12.80 -4.91 -0.33
N GLY A 300 13.28 -3.74 0.10
CA GLY A 300 14.41 -3.61 1.02
C GLY A 300 15.70 -4.26 0.50
N ASP A 301 16.54 -4.72 1.42
CA ASP A 301 17.80 -5.41 1.07
C ASP A 301 17.58 -6.86 0.63
N PHE A 302 16.51 -7.48 1.12
CA PHE A 302 16.36 -8.94 1.15
C PHE A 302 15.38 -9.42 0.09
N HIS A 303 14.17 -8.88 0.10
CA HIS A 303 13.06 -9.43 -0.67
C HIS A 303 13.06 -8.94 -2.12
N ALA A 304 12.46 -9.73 -3.02
CA ALA A 304 12.39 -9.40 -4.45
C ALA A 304 11.13 -9.96 -5.11
N PHE A 305 10.61 -9.22 -6.08
CA PHE A 305 9.57 -9.67 -7.02
C PHE A 305 10.22 -9.89 -8.38
N ILE A 306 9.94 -11.03 -8.99
CA ILE A 306 10.52 -11.43 -10.28
C ILE A 306 9.40 -11.77 -11.23
N ARG A 307 9.40 -11.12 -12.40
CA ARG A 307 8.47 -11.42 -13.48
C ARG A 307 8.80 -12.81 -14.04
N TYR A 308 7.80 -13.66 -14.16
CA TYR A 308 8.01 -15.08 -14.45
C TYR A 308 8.70 -15.33 -15.80
N ASP A 309 8.39 -14.53 -16.81
CA ASP A 309 8.92 -14.65 -18.16
C ASP A 309 10.26 -13.93 -18.37
N LEU A 310 10.80 -13.29 -17.32
CA LEU A 310 12.01 -12.49 -17.46
C LEU A 310 13.20 -13.42 -17.76
N PRO A 311 13.95 -13.20 -18.86
CA PRO A 311 15.10 -14.03 -19.19
C PRO A 311 16.16 -14.01 -18.08
N PRO A 312 16.94 -15.10 -17.91
CA PRO A 312 17.99 -15.18 -16.90
C PRO A 312 18.98 -14.02 -16.92
N GLU A 313 19.36 -13.53 -18.10
CA GLU A 313 20.30 -12.42 -18.29
C GLU A 313 19.72 -11.10 -17.79
N GLU A 314 18.43 -10.85 -18.04
CA GLU A 314 17.74 -9.64 -17.57
C GLU A 314 17.47 -9.70 -16.07
N ILE A 315 17.17 -10.88 -15.51
CA ILE A 315 17.15 -11.09 -14.05
C ILE A 315 18.52 -10.72 -13.46
N GLN A 316 19.60 -11.24 -14.02
CA GLN A 316 20.95 -10.94 -13.54
C GLN A 316 21.29 -9.46 -13.62
N LYS A 317 20.99 -8.82 -14.76
CA LYS A 317 21.24 -7.40 -15.00
C LYS A 317 20.46 -6.53 -14.01
N TYR A 318 19.16 -6.76 -13.85
CA TYR A 318 18.34 -5.96 -12.96
C TYR A 318 18.77 -6.10 -11.50
N PHE A 319 18.95 -7.34 -11.03
CA PHE A 319 19.32 -7.59 -9.64
C PHE A 319 20.82 -7.43 -9.35
N SER A 320 21.64 -7.08 -10.35
CA SER A 320 23.04 -6.70 -10.16
C SER A 320 23.21 -5.50 -9.21
N ARG A 321 22.19 -4.64 -9.15
CA ARG A 321 22.12 -3.48 -8.26
C ARG A 321 21.83 -3.83 -6.81
N LYS A 322 21.39 -5.06 -6.50
CA LYS A 322 21.26 -5.49 -5.09
C LYS A 322 22.62 -5.46 -4.43
N ALA A 323 22.64 -5.04 -3.16
CA ALA A 323 23.84 -5.09 -2.37
C ALA A 323 24.33 -6.54 -2.19
N LEU A 324 25.64 -6.69 -2.04
CA LEU A 324 26.25 -7.98 -1.71
C LEU A 324 25.87 -8.41 -0.29
N LYS A 325 25.84 -9.72 -0.02
CA LYS A 325 25.51 -10.26 1.31
C LYS A 325 26.35 -9.62 2.44
N THR A 326 27.64 -9.44 2.20
CA THR A 326 28.57 -8.81 3.15
C THR A 326 28.24 -7.34 3.40
N GLN A 327 27.95 -6.58 2.34
CA GLN A 327 27.58 -5.17 2.43
C GLN A 327 26.26 -4.98 3.18
N VAL A 328 25.27 -5.83 2.92
CA VAL A 328 23.98 -5.80 3.65
C VAL A 328 24.20 -6.07 5.14
N ALA A 329 24.98 -7.10 5.50
CA ALA A 329 25.26 -7.41 6.90
C ALA A 329 26.00 -6.26 7.61
N GLU A 330 26.99 -5.65 6.95
CA GLU A 330 27.71 -4.49 7.45
C GLU A 330 26.78 -3.29 7.66
N LYS A 331 25.98 -2.93 6.65
CA LYS A 331 25.07 -1.78 6.71
C LYS A 331 23.93 -1.99 7.69
N ALA A 332 23.39 -3.21 7.82
CA ALA A 332 22.40 -3.54 8.84
C ALA A 332 22.99 -3.40 10.26
N THR A 333 24.22 -3.86 10.47
CA THR A 333 24.92 -3.71 11.75
C THR A 333 25.19 -2.24 12.06
N LEU A 334 25.64 -1.46 11.06
CA LEU A 334 25.87 -0.03 11.19
C LEU A 334 24.57 0.72 11.52
N ALA A 335 23.48 0.45 10.79
CA ALA A 335 22.17 1.06 11.04
C ALA A 335 21.71 0.82 12.48
N LYS A 336 21.79 -0.42 12.97
CA LYS A 336 21.45 -0.76 14.38
C LYS A 336 22.33 -0.03 15.40
N LYS A 337 23.64 0.08 15.12
CA LYS A 337 24.57 0.83 15.97
C LYS A 337 24.24 2.32 16.00
N LEU A 338 23.93 2.91 14.85
CA LEU A 338 23.60 4.32 14.73
C LEU A 338 22.24 4.63 15.37
N GLU A 339 21.22 3.79 15.18
CA GLU A 339 19.96 3.86 15.91
C GLU A 339 20.18 3.86 17.44
N GLY A 340 21.08 2.99 17.93
CA GLY A 340 21.48 3.00 19.34
C GLY A 340 22.07 4.35 19.79
N ARG A 341 22.85 5.01 18.93
CA ARG A 341 23.45 6.33 19.21
C ARG A 341 22.44 7.48 19.16
N THR A 342 21.33 7.34 18.44
CA THR A 342 20.30 8.39 18.39
C THR A 342 19.37 8.36 19.60
N LYS A 343 19.33 7.30 20.41
CA LYS A 343 18.37 7.19 21.55
C LYS A 343 18.48 8.31 22.59
N ASN A 344 19.70 8.71 22.96
CA ASN A 344 19.94 9.72 23.98
C ASN A 344 20.41 11.02 23.29
N ASN A 345 19.46 11.76 22.75
CA ASN A 345 19.72 13.01 22.04
C ASN A 345 18.88 14.15 22.63
N PRO A 346 19.31 15.41 22.48
CA PRO A 346 18.65 16.54 23.12
C PRO A 346 17.33 16.96 22.45
N THR A 347 16.98 16.41 21.28
CA THR A 347 15.84 16.88 20.46
C THR A 347 14.47 16.42 20.95
N GLN A 348 14.42 15.50 21.93
CA GLN A 348 13.23 14.77 22.39
C GLN A 348 12.63 13.77 21.39
N LEU A 349 13.22 13.64 20.19
CA LEU A 349 12.78 12.65 19.20
C LEU A 349 13.45 11.29 19.42
N ARG A 350 12.66 10.22 19.45
CA ARG A 350 13.11 8.87 19.15
C ARG A 350 13.26 8.72 17.64
N VAL A 351 14.43 8.31 17.16
CA VAL A 351 14.65 8.15 15.72
C VAL A 351 14.63 6.67 15.35
N VAL A 352 13.80 6.32 14.37
CA VAL A 352 13.59 4.94 13.90
C VAL A 352 13.63 4.87 12.38
N CYS A 353 13.88 3.68 11.85
CA CYS A 353 13.86 3.40 10.43
C CYS A 353 12.94 2.21 10.15
N ASP A 354 12.16 2.24 9.07
CA ASP A 354 11.32 1.09 8.73
C ASP A 354 12.12 -0.03 8.01
N LEU A 355 12.68 -0.91 8.82
CA LEU A 355 13.46 -2.07 8.36
C LEU A 355 12.62 -3.13 7.62
N LYS A 356 11.27 -3.06 7.60
CA LYS A 356 10.44 -4.05 6.87
C LYS A 356 10.48 -3.87 5.36
N GLY A 357 10.94 -2.72 4.86
CA GLY A 357 11.01 -2.45 3.42
C GLY A 357 12.12 -1.49 3.00
N MET A 358 12.80 -0.85 3.95
CA MET A 358 13.92 0.03 3.64
C MET A 358 15.24 -0.73 3.54
N ARG A 359 16.09 -0.30 2.61
CA ARG A 359 17.48 -0.76 2.51
C ARG A 359 18.29 -0.26 3.70
N SER A 360 19.04 -1.14 4.36
CA SER A 360 19.86 -0.82 5.53
C SER A 360 20.90 0.27 5.27
N ALA A 361 21.42 0.35 4.04
CA ALA A 361 22.31 1.44 3.63
C ALA A 361 21.61 2.81 3.72
N LEU A 362 20.35 2.88 3.32
CA LEU A 362 19.54 4.09 3.36
C LEU A 362 19.20 4.47 4.82
N CYS A 363 18.88 3.48 5.67
CA CYS A 363 18.72 3.71 7.12
C CYS A 363 20.01 4.24 7.77
N ALA A 364 21.17 3.64 7.47
CA ALA A 364 22.44 4.06 8.04
C ALA A 364 22.76 5.51 7.66
N ALA A 365 22.62 5.87 6.38
CA ALA A 365 22.82 7.24 5.91
C ALA A 365 21.86 8.22 6.60
N SER A 366 20.60 7.84 6.77
CA SER A 366 19.58 8.64 7.44
C SER A 366 19.92 8.92 8.91
N PHE A 367 20.36 7.91 9.66
CA PHE A 367 20.82 8.12 11.04
C PHE A 367 22.06 9.01 11.11
N GLU A 368 22.99 8.90 10.17
CA GLU A 368 24.15 9.80 10.09
C GLU A 368 23.72 11.24 9.83
N THR A 369 22.75 11.47 8.93
CA THR A 369 22.17 12.79 8.66
C THR A 369 21.55 13.38 9.93
N PHE A 370 20.73 12.61 10.67
CA PHE A 370 20.18 13.06 11.95
C PHE A 370 21.28 13.41 12.97
N ILE A 371 22.31 12.56 13.11
CA ILE A 371 23.43 12.82 14.02
C ILE A 371 24.17 14.11 13.64
N ARG A 372 24.38 14.37 12.34
CA ARG A 372 24.97 15.63 11.85
C ARG A 372 24.08 16.82 12.19
N PHE A 373 22.78 16.71 11.99
CA PHE A 373 21.81 17.74 12.35
C PHE A 373 21.86 18.10 13.84
N VAL A 374 21.80 17.10 14.73
CA VAL A 374 21.85 17.31 16.18
C VAL A 374 23.15 17.97 16.63
N LYS A 375 24.28 17.59 16.02
CA LYS A 375 25.58 18.20 16.33
C LYS A 375 25.62 19.70 16.00
N LYS A 376 24.97 20.09 14.90
CA LYS A 376 24.89 21.49 14.44
C LYS A 376 23.83 22.30 15.20
N ASN A 377 22.76 21.66 15.69
CA ASN A 377 21.60 22.30 16.31
C ASN A 377 21.35 21.74 17.72
N ARG A 378 22.27 21.98 18.66
CA ARG A 378 22.21 21.39 20.03
C ARG A 378 21.01 21.87 20.84
N ASP A 379 20.53 23.06 20.52
CA ASP A 379 19.39 23.76 21.11
C ASP A 379 18.05 23.37 20.46
N TYR A 380 18.05 22.58 19.38
CA TYR A 380 16.82 22.15 18.74
C TYR A 380 16.00 21.27 19.69
N ARG A 381 14.70 21.59 19.81
CA ARG A 381 13.68 20.79 20.47
C ARG A 381 12.49 20.68 19.51
N VAL A 382 11.90 19.50 19.40
CA VAL A 382 10.70 19.32 18.60
C VAL A 382 9.48 19.82 19.40
N GLN A 383 8.49 20.41 18.72
CA GLN A 383 7.22 20.77 19.32
C GLN A 383 6.39 19.54 19.69
N SER A 384 5.60 19.62 20.76
CA SER A 384 4.55 18.63 21.06
C SER A 384 3.51 18.58 19.91
N PRO A 385 2.89 17.44 19.58
CA PRO A 385 2.97 16.11 20.21
C PRO A 385 4.03 15.17 19.64
N TRP A 386 4.95 15.67 18.82
CA TRP A 386 5.89 14.83 18.09
C TRP A 386 6.93 14.20 19.02
N ASP A 387 7.01 12.87 19.04
CA ASP A 387 7.98 12.13 19.88
C ASP A 387 8.89 11.21 19.08
N THR A 388 8.56 10.94 17.82
CA THR A 388 9.24 9.96 16.99
C THR A 388 9.50 10.52 15.59
N LEU A 389 10.71 10.37 15.08
CA LEU A 389 11.08 10.60 13.69
C LEU A 389 11.29 9.26 13.00
N MET A 390 10.45 8.93 12.02
CA MET A 390 10.53 7.71 11.23
C MET A 390 11.01 8.00 9.82
N PHE A 391 12.14 7.38 9.46
CA PHE A 391 12.63 7.36 8.08
C PHE A 391 11.82 6.41 7.21
N VAL A 392 11.38 6.90 6.05
CA VAL A 392 10.62 6.18 5.03
C VAL A 392 11.25 6.41 3.66
N ASP A 393 11.18 5.42 2.76
CA ASP A 393 11.69 5.60 1.39
C ASP A 393 10.61 6.29 0.57
N GLY A 394 10.78 7.60 0.35
CA GLY A 394 9.81 8.43 -0.38
C GLY A 394 9.72 8.11 -1.87
N THR A 395 10.49 7.14 -2.37
CA THR A 395 10.50 6.72 -3.78
C THR A 395 9.74 5.42 -4.04
N GLN A 396 9.24 4.76 -2.99
CA GLN A 396 8.49 3.50 -3.09
C GLN A 396 7.03 3.70 -2.68
N LEU A 397 6.11 3.31 -3.55
CA LEU A 397 4.69 3.58 -3.42
C LEU A 397 4.07 2.96 -2.15
N ASP A 398 4.43 1.71 -1.83
CA ASP A 398 3.97 1.02 -0.62
C ASP A 398 4.46 1.73 0.65
N ARG A 399 5.67 2.29 0.61
CA ARG A 399 6.28 3.04 1.71
C ARG A 399 5.64 4.41 1.89
N VAL A 400 5.35 5.11 0.79
CA VAL A 400 4.58 6.36 0.78
C VAL A 400 3.17 6.13 1.34
N ASN A 401 2.46 5.11 0.86
CA ASN A 401 1.11 4.77 1.33
C ASN A 401 1.09 4.38 2.82
N PHE A 402 2.13 3.67 3.30
CA PHE A 402 2.28 3.38 4.72
C PHE A 402 2.38 4.66 5.55
N ALA A 403 3.24 5.60 5.15
CA ALA A 403 3.41 6.85 5.87
C ALA A 403 2.12 7.69 5.82
N LEU A 404 1.47 7.80 4.66
CA LEU A 404 0.22 8.56 4.47
C LEU A 404 -0.95 8.04 5.31
N ASN A 405 -0.95 6.76 5.70
CA ASN A 405 -2.10 6.13 6.35
C ASN A 405 -1.78 5.54 7.72
N SER A 406 -0.60 5.84 8.27
CA SER A 406 -0.23 5.36 9.59
C SER A 406 -1.13 5.95 10.68
N SER A 407 -1.55 5.11 11.62
CA SER A 407 -2.31 5.51 12.82
C SER A 407 -1.47 6.27 13.83
N SER A 408 -0.15 6.31 13.68
CA SER A 408 0.77 7.01 14.58
C SER A 408 1.14 8.41 14.08
N ARG A 409 0.51 8.89 13.00
CA ARG A 409 0.76 10.23 12.43
C ARG A 409 0.44 11.40 13.34
N ASP A 410 -0.24 11.16 14.46
CA ASP A 410 -0.53 12.19 15.45
C ASP A 410 0.66 12.40 16.41
N THR A 411 1.65 11.50 16.41
CA THR A 411 2.86 11.60 17.24
C THR A 411 4.17 11.36 16.46
N TYR A 412 4.09 10.83 15.23
CA TYR A 412 5.25 10.51 14.41
C TYR A 412 5.46 11.54 13.29
N LEU A 413 6.69 11.98 13.15
CA LEU A 413 7.19 12.69 11.97
C LEU A 413 7.72 11.67 10.95
N TYR A 414 7.16 11.69 9.74
CA TYR A 414 7.63 10.87 8.64
C TYR A 414 8.51 11.70 7.72
N ILE A 415 9.72 11.23 7.44
CA ILE A 415 10.68 11.94 6.61
C ILE A 415 11.27 11.00 5.55
N ASP A 416 11.44 11.51 4.31
CA ASP A 416 12.12 10.75 3.27
C ASP A 416 13.57 10.52 3.66
N ALA A 417 13.98 9.26 3.64
CA ALA A 417 15.33 8.82 3.90
C ALA A 417 16.34 9.26 2.83
N ASN A 418 15.86 9.67 1.65
CA ASN A 418 16.68 10.27 0.59
C ASN A 418 16.87 11.79 0.76
N SER A 419 16.28 12.41 1.80
CA SER A 419 16.42 13.86 2.04
C SER A 419 17.88 14.25 2.24
N ASN A 420 18.34 15.28 1.53
CA ASN A 420 19.67 15.85 1.76
C ASN A 420 19.74 16.65 3.08
N ASP A 421 20.94 17.04 3.52
CA ASP A 421 21.15 17.76 4.79
C ASP A 421 20.30 19.05 4.89
N LYS A 422 20.04 19.74 3.78
CA LYS A 422 19.24 20.98 3.74
C LYS A 422 17.75 20.65 3.89
N GLU A 423 17.22 19.77 3.05
CA GLU A 423 15.82 19.31 3.13
C GLU A 423 15.49 18.76 4.51
N PHE A 424 16.39 17.94 5.07
CA PHE A 424 16.27 17.38 6.41
C PHE A 424 16.16 18.47 7.48
N SER A 425 17.04 19.47 7.41
CA SER A 425 17.07 20.57 8.36
C SER A 425 15.84 21.47 8.22
N ASP A 426 15.44 21.79 6.98
CA ASP A 426 14.27 22.62 6.68
C ASP A 426 13.00 21.95 7.20
N PHE A 427 12.84 20.63 6.97
CA PHE A 427 11.74 19.83 7.51
C PHE A 427 11.68 19.87 9.04
N LEU A 428 12.78 19.51 9.74
CA LEU A 428 12.76 19.50 11.21
C LEU A 428 12.55 20.89 11.80
N ASN A 429 13.15 21.94 11.22
CA ASN A 429 12.94 23.30 11.70
C ASN A 429 11.47 23.73 11.62
N HIS A 430 10.68 23.18 10.69
CA HIS A 430 9.24 23.42 10.65
C HIS A 430 8.50 22.89 11.89
N HIS A 431 9.06 21.88 12.55
CA HIS A 431 8.53 21.27 13.77
C HIS A 431 9.27 21.68 15.04
N ARG A 432 10.02 22.79 15.02
CA ARG A 432 10.75 23.29 16.18
C ARG A 432 9.81 23.90 17.22
N GLU A 433 10.05 23.63 18.49
CA GLU A 433 9.36 24.28 19.61
C GLU A 433 9.58 25.80 19.61
N GLY A 434 8.52 26.58 19.85
CA GLY A 434 8.58 28.04 19.94
C GLY A 434 8.59 28.78 18.60
N ARG A 435 8.07 28.16 17.54
CA ARG A 435 7.72 28.82 16.27
C ARG A 435 6.24 29.12 16.17
#